data_AF-H1VFQ9-F1
#
_entry.id   AF-H1VFQ9-F1
#
_cell.length_a   1.000
_cell.length_b   1.000
_cell.length_c   1.000
_cell.angle_alpha   90.00
_cell.angle_beta   90.00
_cell.angle_gamma   90.00
#
_symmetry.space_group_name_H-M   'P 1'
#
loop_
_entity.id
_entity.type
_entity.pdbx_description
1 polymer ?
#
loop_
_entity_poly.entity_id
_entity_poly.type
_entity_poly.pdbx_seq_one_letter_code
_entity_poly.pdbx_strand_id
1 'polypeptide(L)'
;MGSFFALPLIDAYPDAKVILVERDIESWYASMEEAIFSTTWGWRADLIINVFGRLMGLTGGLTIRKIMLGYYEARNVSEMRSKARDRYRRHYAEIRASVPAERLLNYDVKAGWEPLCAFLGKPVPD
;
A
#
# COMPACT_ATOMS: atom_id res chain seq x y z
N MET A 1 1.06 2.73 -2.97
CA MET A 1 1.02 1.31 -2.58
C MET A 1 -0.17 1.11 -1.64
N GLY A 2 -0.99 0.07 -1.85
CA GLY A 2 -2.06 -0.30 -0.90
C GLY A 2 -1.48 -0.96 0.35
N SER A 3 -2.19 -0.94 1.48
CA SER A 3 -1.72 -1.57 2.72
C SER A 3 -1.77 -3.09 2.59
N PHE A 4 -0.62 -3.78 2.74
CA PHE A 4 -0.54 -5.24 2.59
C PHE A 4 -1.37 -6.03 3.59
N PHE A 5 -1.67 -5.41 4.74
CA PHE A 5 -2.34 -6.04 5.86
C PHE A 5 -3.74 -5.44 6.11
N ALA A 6 -4.31 -4.72 5.14
CA ALA A 6 -5.60 -4.05 5.32
C ALA A 6 -6.70 -5.01 5.78
N LEU A 7 -6.91 -6.14 5.08
CA LEU A 7 -7.98 -7.08 5.42
C LEU A 7 -7.79 -7.76 6.79
N PRO A 8 -6.60 -8.32 7.13
CA PRO A 8 -6.36 -8.84 8.47
C PRO A 8 -6.55 -7.80 9.57
N LEU A 9 -6.19 -6.53 9.34
CA LEU A 9 -6.38 -5.47 10.33
C LEU A 9 -7.86 -5.08 10.47
N ILE A 10 -8.62 -5.06 9.38
CA ILE A 10 -10.07 -4.84 9.42
C ILE A 10 -10.76 -5.92 10.25
N ASP A 11 -10.36 -7.18 10.05
CA ASP A 11 -10.89 -8.33 10.80
C ASP A 11 -10.50 -8.29 12.28
N ALA A 12 -9.23 -7.98 12.58
CA ALA A 12 -8.73 -7.92 13.96
C ALA A 12 -9.29 -6.73 14.77
N TYR A 13 -9.71 -5.65 14.10
CA TYR A 13 -10.23 -4.44 14.73
C TYR A 13 -11.61 -4.06 14.18
N PRO A 14 -12.66 -4.82 14.54
CA PRO A 14 -14.01 -4.66 13.99
C PRO A 14 -14.68 -3.33 14.35
N ASP A 15 -14.15 -2.60 15.35
CA ASP A 15 -14.64 -1.29 15.80
C ASP A 15 -13.77 -0.11 15.31
N ALA A 16 -12.63 -0.36 14.65
CA ALA A 16 -11.76 0.70 14.11
C ALA A 16 -12.28 1.30 12.79
N LYS A 17 -12.40 2.63 12.71
CA LYS A 17 -12.73 3.34 11.46
C LYS A 17 -11.65 3.13 10.39
N VAL A 18 -12.06 2.99 9.13
CA VAL A 18 -11.17 2.75 7.99
C VAL A 18 -11.22 3.95 7.03
N ILE A 19 -10.05 4.47 6.69
CA ILE A 19 -9.90 5.56 5.72
C ILE A 19 -9.25 4.97 4.47
N LEU A 20 -9.98 5.02 3.36
CA LEU A 20 -9.56 4.50 2.08
C LEU A 20 -9.23 5.66 1.15
N VAL A 21 -7.93 5.89 0.95
CA VAL A 21 -7.43 6.97 0.09
C VAL A 21 -7.24 6.45 -1.32
N GLU A 22 -8.07 6.89 -2.27
CA GLU A 22 -7.98 6.51 -3.67
C GLU A 22 -7.50 7.68 -4.54
N ARG A 23 -6.67 7.39 -5.54
CA ARG A 23 -6.23 8.35 -6.55
C ARG A 23 -6.31 7.72 -7.95
N ASP A 24 -6.04 8.52 -8.98
CA ASP A 24 -5.92 8.01 -10.34
C ASP A 24 -4.89 6.86 -10.44
N ILE A 25 -5.29 5.77 -11.09
CA ILE A 25 -4.55 4.51 -11.15
C ILE A 25 -3.25 4.64 -11.94
N GLU A 26 -3.25 5.42 -13.03
CA GLU A 26 -2.05 5.58 -13.87
C GLU A 26 -1.02 6.46 -13.17
N SER A 27 -1.47 7.55 -12.55
CA SER A 27 -0.63 8.40 -11.70
C SER A 27 -0.05 7.63 -10.51
N TRP A 28 -0.84 6.72 -9.90
CA TRP A 28 -0.36 5.82 -8.86
C TRP A 28 0.68 4.82 -9.39
N TYR A 29 0.44 4.26 -10.58
CA TYR A 29 1.36 3.27 -11.17
C TYR A 29 2.70 3.91 -11.53
N ALA A 30 2.70 5.10 -12.14
CA ALA A 30 3.91 5.85 -12.42
C ALA A 30 4.73 6.12 -11.14
N SER A 31 4.06 6.55 -10.06
CA SER A 31 4.69 6.74 -8.76
C SER A 31 5.22 5.42 -8.16
N MET A 32 4.52 4.29 -8.36
CA MET A 32 5.01 2.98 -7.94
C MET A 32 6.25 2.54 -8.72
N GLU A 33 6.31 2.79 -10.02
CA GLU A 33 7.49 2.46 -10.84
C GLU A 33 8.72 3.22 -10.35
N GLU A 34 8.58 4.53 -10.15
CA GLU A 34 9.67 5.40 -9.71
C GLU A 34 10.08 5.10 -8.26
N ALA A 35 9.15 5.11 -7.31
CA ALA A 35 9.50 5.09 -5.89
C ALA A 35 9.74 3.68 -5.33
N ILE A 36 9.15 2.64 -5.92
CA ILE A 36 9.18 1.28 -5.37
C ILE A 36 9.96 0.34 -6.28
N PHE A 37 9.59 0.22 -7.55
CA PHE A 37 10.24 -0.78 -8.41
C PHE A 37 11.72 -0.43 -8.65
N SER A 38 12.06 0.85 -8.86
CA SER A 38 13.45 1.28 -9.08
C SER A 38 14.35 1.19 -7.83
N THR A 39 13.76 1.33 -6.63
CA THR A 39 14.49 1.36 -5.35
C THR A 39 14.61 -0.02 -4.73
N THR A 40 13.67 -0.92 -5.05
CA THR A 40 13.59 -2.27 -4.49
C THR A 40 14.18 -3.32 -5.44
N TRP A 41 14.21 -3.08 -6.75
CA TRP A 41 14.82 -3.96 -7.75
C TRP A 41 15.73 -3.18 -8.71
N GLY A 42 16.74 -3.87 -9.26
CA GLY A 42 17.75 -3.28 -10.15
C GLY A 42 19.14 -3.30 -9.52
N TRP A 43 20.16 -3.02 -10.33
CA TRP A 43 21.55 -3.27 -9.93
C TRP A 43 21.98 -2.53 -8.65
N ARG A 44 21.52 -1.28 -8.44
CA ARG A 44 21.80 -0.51 -7.22
C ARG A 44 21.12 -1.14 -6.00
N ALA A 45 19.85 -1.51 -6.14
CA ALA A 45 19.08 -2.15 -5.09
C ALA A 45 19.65 -3.53 -4.75
N ASP A 46 20.07 -4.31 -5.75
CA ASP A 46 20.69 -5.62 -5.55
C ASP A 46 22.04 -5.52 -4.86
N LEU A 47 22.86 -4.52 -5.22
CA LEU A 47 24.12 -4.26 -4.52
C LEU A 47 23.87 -3.89 -3.05
N ILE A 48 22.92 -2.99 -2.78
CA ILE A 48 22.60 -2.56 -1.41
C ILE A 48 21.99 -3.69 -0.60
N ILE A 49 21.00 -4.41 -1.15
CA ILE A 49 20.20 -5.41 -0.40
C ILE A 49 20.94 -6.75 -0.29
N ASN A 50 21.46 -7.27 -1.40
CA ASN A 50 22.01 -8.63 -1.42
C ASN A 50 23.46 -8.70 -0.96
N VAL A 51 24.23 -7.60 -1.10
CA VAL A 51 25.64 -7.54 -0.71
C VAL A 51 25.79 -6.78 0.62
N PHE A 52 25.63 -5.46 0.62
CA PHE A 52 25.88 -4.65 1.81
C PHE A 52 24.93 -4.97 2.96
N GLY A 53 23.63 -5.09 2.68
CA GLY A 53 22.62 -5.43 3.67
C GLY A 53 22.90 -6.79 4.29
N ARG A 54 23.22 -7.80 3.48
CA ARG A 54 23.56 -9.13 3.97
C ARG A 54 24.85 -9.15 4.80
N LEU A 55 25.89 -8.42 4.38
CA LEU A 55 27.14 -8.29 5.13
C LEU A 55 26.92 -7.61 6.50
N MET A 56 26.03 -6.63 6.57
CA MET A 56 25.67 -5.93 7.80
C MET A 56 24.56 -6.63 8.62
N GLY A 57 24.08 -7.81 8.20
CA GLY A 57 23.00 -8.53 8.86
C GLY A 57 21.60 -7.88 8.72
N LEU A 58 21.44 -6.92 7.82
CA LEU A 58 20.18 -6.24 7.54
C LEU A 58 19.32 -7.04 6.56
N THR A 59 18.21 -7.59 7.03
CA THR A 59 17.29 -8.42 6.23
C THR A 59 16.08 -7.66 5.69
N GLY A 60 15.89 -6.38 6.08
CA GLY A 60 14.71 -5.59 5.72
C GLY A 60 14.43 -5.53 4.22
N GLY A 61 15.47 -5.39 3.39
CA GLY A 61 15.35 -5.39 1.93
C GLY A 61 14.88 -6.73 1.34
N LEU A 62 15.31 -7.85 1.92
CA LEU A 62 14.84 -9.19 1.51
C LEU A 62 13.40 -9.43 1.98
N THR A 63 13.08 -9.01 3.20
CA THR A 63 11.73 -9.12 3.77
C THR A 63 10.72 -8.32 2.96
N ILE A 64 11.03 -7.07 2.60
CA ILE A 64 10.09 -6.25 1.82
C ILE A 64 9.88 -6.81 0.41
N ARG A 65 10.94 -7.32 -0.25
CA ARG A 65 10.82 -8.03 -1.54
C ARG A 65 9.87 -9.22 -1.44
N LYS A 66 10.01 -10.03 -0.38
CA LYS A 66 9.14 -11.19 -0.14
C LYS A 66 7.70 -10.78 0.11
N ILE A 67 7.45 -9.77 0.94
CA ILE A 67 6.11 -9.25 1.24
C ILE A 67 5.45 -8.73 -0.04
N MET A 68 6.16 -7.93 -0.83
CA MET A 68 5.62 -7.39 -2.09
C MET A 68 5.28 -8.52 -3.07
N LEU A 69 6.21 -9.43 -3.35
CA LEU A 69 5.96 -10.54 -4.26
C LEU A 69 4.77 -11.41 -3.81
N GLY A 70 4.67 -11.69 -2.51
CA GLY A 70 3.53 -12.41 -1.94
C GLY A 70 2.21 -11.66 -2.11
N TYR A 71 2.17 -10.37 -1.78
CA TYR A 71 0.96 -9.54 -1.87
C TYR A 71 0.43 -9.36 -3.30
N TYR A 72 1.32 -9.29 -4.28
CA TYR A 72 0.95 -9.22 -5.70
C TYR A 72 0.79 -10.61 -6.34
N GLU A 73 0.92 -11.69 -5.57
CA GLU A 73 0.85 -13.08 -6.05
C GLU A 73 1.81 -13.31 -7.22
N ALA A 74 3.00 -12.74 -7.14
CA ALA A 74 3.99 -12.67 -8.23
C ALA A 74 5.26 -13.44 -7.87
N ARG A 75 5.86 -14.11 -8.86
CA ARG A 75 7.12 -14.85 -8.67
C ARG A 75 8.35 -13.96 -8.81
N ASN A 76 8.19 -12.85 -9.55
CA ASN A 76 9.27 -11.91 -9.84
C ASN A 76 8.70 -10.50 -10.08
N VAL A 77 9.61 -9.53 -10.21
CA VAL A 77 9.25 -8.11 -10.40
C VAL A 77 8.51 -7.84 -11.72
N SER A 78 8.75 -8.63 -12.78
CA SER A 78 8.06 -8.46 -14.06
C SER A 78 6.59 -8.84 -13.96
N GLU A 79 6.28 -9.99 -13.35
CA GLU A 79 4.90 -10.40 -13.05
C GLU A 79 4.21 -9.41 -12.11
N MET A 80 4.93 -8.89 -11.13
CA MET A 80 4.37 -7.89 -10.21
C MET A 80 3.99 -6.60 -10.95
N ARG A 81 4.83 -6.12 -11.87
CA ARG A 81 4.51 -4.95 -12.72
C ARG A 81 3.24 -5.18 -13.54
N SER A 82 3.11 -6.34 -14.18
CA SER A 82 1.92 -6.65 -14.99
C SER A 82 0.65 -6.76 -14.15
N LYS A 83 0.76 -7.30 -12.92
CA LYS A 83 -0.39 -7.49 -12.01
C LYS A 83 -0.75 -6.26 -11.18
N ALA A 84 0.11 -5.23 -11.13
CA ALA A 84 -0.03 -4.13 -10.17
C ALA A 84 -1.36 -3.37 -10.30
N ARG A 85 -1.80 -3.08 -11.53
CA ARG A 85 -3.07 -2.38 -11.80
C ARG A 85 -4.28 -3.21 -11.38
N ASP A 86 -4.25 -4.51 -11.66
CA ASP A 86 -5.37 -5.38 -11.28
C ASP A 86 -5.41 -5.61 -9.77
N ARG A 87 -4.25 -5.77 -9.12
CA ARG A 87 -4.17 -5.84 -7.66
C ARG A 87 -4.63 -4.54 -7.01
N TYR A 88 -4.34 -3.37 -7.61
CA TYR A 88 -4.88 -2.09 -7.18
C TYR A 88 -6.40 -2.14 -7.15
N ARG A 89 -7.06 -2.43 -8.28
CA ARG A 89 -8.53 -2.49 -8.35
C ARG A 89 -9.12 -3.48 -7.35
N ARG A 90 -8.53 -4.68 -7.27
CA ARG A 90 -8.95 -5.72 -6.30
C ARG A 90 -8.86 -5.22 -4.86
N HIS A 91 -7.78 -4.56 -4.47
CA HIS A 91 -7.57 -4.07 -3.11
C HIS A 91 -8.68 -3.10 -2.66
N TYR A 92 -9.04 -2.11 -3.49
CA TYR A 92 -10.11 -1.17 -3.14
C TYR A 92 -11.48 -1.84 -3.10
N ALA A 93 -11.75 -2.77 -4.02
CA ALA A 93 -12.99 -3.55 -4.01
C ALA A 93 -13.10 -4.44 -2.76
N GLU A 94 -12.02 -5.14 -2.39
CA GLU A 94 -11.93 -5.98 -1.19
C GLU A 94 -12.19 -5.17 0.09
N ILE A 95 -11.57 -3.99 0.23
CA ILE A 95 -11.78 -3.13 1.41
C ILE A 95 -13.24 -2.64 1.46
N ARG A 96 -13.80 -2.16 0.34
CA ARG A 96 -15.18 -1.69 0.29
C ARG A 96 -16.19 -2.79 0.60
N ALA A 97 -15.91 -4.02 0.20
CA ALA A 97 -16.76 -5.18 0.50
C ALA A 97 -16.64 -5.62 1.97
N SER A 98 -15.50 -5.36 2.62
CA SER A 98 -15.21 -5.87 3.97
C SER A 98 -15.57 -4.90 5.09
N VAL A 99 -15.83 -3.61 4.78
CA VAL A 99 -16.06 -2.57 5.79
C VAL A 99 -17.48 -1.99 5.63
N PRO A 100 -18.30 -1.96 6.70
CA PRO A 100 -19.59 -1.25 6.69
C PRO A 100 -19.43 0.22 6.32
N ALA A 101 -20.40 0.78 5.59
CA ALA A 101 -20.32 2.15 5.08
C ALA A 101 -20.14 3.21 6.18
N GLU A 102 -20.77 3.03 7.35
CA GLU A 102 -20.59 3.93 8.51
C GLU A 102 -19.16 3.99 9.05
N ARG A 103 -18.34 2.97 8.76
CA ARG A 103 -16.95 2.83 9.22
C ARG A 103 -15.94 3.08 8.10
N LEU A 104 -16.39 3.42 6.89
CA LEU A 104 -15.53 3.60 5.74
C LEU A 104 -15.61 5.03 5.19
N LEU A 105 -14.49 5.74 5.22
CA LEU A 105 -14.33 7.00 4.53
C LEU A 105 -13.55 6.80 3.23
N ASN A 106 -14.19 7.01 2.08
CA ASN A 106 -13.46 7.20 0.82
C ASN A 106 -12.93 8.64 0.80
N TYR A 107 -11.61 8.80 0.96
CA TYR A 107 -10.99 10.09 1.20
C TYR A 107 -10.15 10.54 0.01
N ASP A 108 -10.45 11.72 -0.52
CA ASP A 108 -9.54 12.45 -1.42
C ASP A 108 -8.66 13.37 -0.56
N VAL A 109 -7.34 13.19 -0.63
CA VAL A 109 -6.37 14.01 0.10
C VAL A 109 -6.51 15.50 -0.24
N LYS A 110 -7.02 15.84 -1.43
CA LYS A 110 -7.26 17.22 -1.84
C LYS A 110 -8.45 17.88 -1.12
N ALA A 111 -9.29 17.10 -0.44
CA ALA A 111 -10.45 17.61 0.28
C ALA A 111 -10.08 18.27 1.63
N GLY A 112 -8.83 18.17 2.07
CA GLY A 112 -8.37 18.80 3.31
C GLY A 112 -8.90 18.12 4.59
N TRP A 113 -8.73 18.81 5.72
CA TRP A 113 -8.98 18.23 7.05
C TRP A 113 -10.45 18.01 7.39
N GLU A 114 -11.35 18.82 6.86
CA GLU A 114 -12.78 18.82 7.23
C GLU A 114 -13.45 17.44 7.18
N PRO A 115 -13.47 16.71 6.03
CA PRO A 115 -14.15 15.42 5.96
C PRO A 115 -13.48 14.35 6.83
N LEU A 116 -12.17 14.41 7.00
CA LEU A 116 -11.42 13.49 7.84
C LEU A 116 -11.73 13.71 9.32
N CYS A 117 -11.70 14.96 9.77
CA CYS A 117 -12.00 15.34 11.15
C CYS A 117 -13.46 15.05 11.50
N ALA A 118 -14.40 15.36 10.61
CA ALA A 118 -15.82 15.02 10.78
C ALA A 118 -16.02 13.50 10.93
N PHE A 119 -15.40 12.71 10.04
CA PHE A 119 -15.47 11.25 10.12
C PHE A 119 -14.87 10.70 11.41
N LEU A 120 -13.78 11.29 11.91
CA LEU A 120 -13.13 10.88 13.15
C LEU A 120 -13.80 11.42 14.42
N GLY A 121 -14.69 12.41 14.31
CA GLY A 121 -15.27 13.11 15.46
C GLY A 121 -14.24 13.96 16.21
N LYS A 122 -13.36 14.65 15.46
CA LYS A 122 -12.28 15.49 15.98
C LYS A 122 -12.38 16.92 15.45
N PRO A 123 -11.83 17.92 16.15
CA PRO A 123 -11.75 19.29 15.63
C PRO A 123 -10.78 19.36 14.44
N VAL A 124 -11.00 20.35 13.56
CA VAL A 124 -10.06 20.69 12.48
C VAL A 124 -8.84 21.39 13.09
N PRO A 125 -7.59 21.00 12.76
CA PRO A 125 -6.39 21.67 13.24
C PRO A 125 -6.25 23.11 12.70
N ASP A 126 -5.61 23.98 13.48
CA ASP A 126 -5.22 25.36 13.07
C ASP A 126 -4.09 25.39 12.03
#